data_AF-A0A4P9C8K7-F1
#
_entry.id   AF-A0A4P9C8K7-F1
#
_cell.length_a   1.000
_cell.length_b   1.000
_cell.length_c   1.000
_cell.angle_alpha   90.00
_cell.angle_beta   90.00
_cell.angle_gamma   90.00
#
_symmetry.space_group_name_H-M   'P 1'
#
loop_
_entity.id
_entity.type
_entity.pdbx_description
1 polymer ?
#
loop_
_entity_poly.entity_id
_entity_poly.type
_entity_poly.pdbx_seq_one_letter_code
_entity_poly.pdbx_strand_id
1 'polypeptide(L)'
;MDAVEYLKQKNRMTNNCTIACNICPLAIENNNGNLVCANRDTISLEEAVATVENWAKEHPVKTYKSVFLEKFPDAKIEKNGVPYPCIIYFFGEKVRPRACGNCSCTYCWDREVEE
;
A
#
# COMPACT_ATOMS: atom_id res chain seq x y z
N MET A 1 8.55 -1.73 -12.89
CA MET A 1 7.21 -2.27 -12.53
C MET A 1 6.39 -2.40 -13.80
N ASP A 2 5.38 -3.27 -13.86
CA ASP A 2 4.47 -3.31 -15.00
C ASP A 2 3.44 -2.15 -14.95
N ALA A 3 2.70 -1.96 -16.04
CA ALA A 3 1.75 -0.86 -16.17
C ALA A 3 0.58 -0.92 -15.16
N VAL A 4 0.12 -2.12 -14.81
CA VAL A 4 -0.98 -2.29 -13.84
C VAL A 4 -0.48 -1.95 -12.43
N GLU A 5 0.72 -2.42 -12.09
CA GLU A 5 1.36 -2.13 -10.82
C GLU A 5 1.68 -0.64 -10.68
N TYR A 6 2.12 0.02 -11.76
CA TYR A 6 2.29 1.47 -11.82
C TYR A 6 1.02 2.23 -11.44
N LEU A 7 -0.10 1.89 -12.06
CA LEU A 7 -1.37 2.55 -11.77
C LEU A 7 -1.81 2.34 -10.32
N LYS A 8 -1.63 1.14 -9.76
CA LYS A 8 -1.95 0.87 -8.35
C LYS A 8 -1.09 1.69 -7.39
N GLN A 9 0.23 1.69 -7.58
CA GLN A 9 1.15 2.42 -6.71
C GLN A 9 0.97 3.94 -6.84
N LYS A 10 0.73 4.45 -8.06
CA LYS A 10 0.39 5.85 -8.31
C LYS A 10 -0.90 6.27 -7.60
N ASN A 11 -1.93 5.42 -7.65
CA ASN A 11 -3.18 5.69 -6.95
C ASN A 11 -2.98 5.72 -5.44
N ARG A 12 -2.15 4.82 -4.88
CA ARG A 12 -1.82 4.83 -3.45
C ARG A 12 -1.04 6.09 -3.06
N MET A 13 -0.03 6.45 -3.85
CA MET A 13 0.79 7.65 -3.64
C MET A 13 -0.01 8.94 -3.66
N THR A 14 -1.01 9.05 -4.53
CA THR A 14 -1.81 10.26 -4.71
C THR A 14 -3.14 10.21 -3.95
N ASN A 15 -3.41 9.11 -3.23
CA ASN A 15 -4.72 8.74 -2.71
C ASN A 15 -5.84 8.99 -3.73
N ASN A 16 -5.68 8.46 -4.95
CA ASN A 16 -6.59 8.69 -6.08
C ASN A 16 -6.87 10.20 -6.35
N CYS A 17 -5.82 11.03 -6.26
CA CYS A 17 -5.87 12.48 -6.38
C CYS A 17 -6.79 13.19 -5.36
N THR A 18 -7.02 12.59 -4.20
CA THR A 18 -7.83 13.21 -3.12
C THR A 18 -7.00 13.97 -2.09
N ILE A 19 -5.67 13.81 -2.09
CA ILE A 19 -4.78 14.67 -1.29
C ILE A 19 -4.61 16.04 -1.94
N ALA A 20 -4.27 17.05 -1.13
CA ALA A 20 -4.03 18.39 -1.64
C ALA A 20 -2.80 18.41 -2.57
N CYS A 21 -2.87 19.18 -3.66
CA CYS A 21 -1.79 19.22 -4.66
C CYS A 21 -0.45 19.66 -4.04
N ASN A 22 -0.45 20.59 -3.10
CA ASN A 22 0.77 21.06 -2.44
C ASN A 22 1.51 19.97 -1.64
N ILE A 23 0.83 18.88 -1.25
CA ILE A 23 1.45 17.72 -0.56
C ILE A 23 1.58 16.49 -1.47
N CYS A 24 1.10 16.57 -2.71
CA CYS A 24 1.15 15.46 -3.65
C CYS A 24 2.58 15.30 -4.20
N PRO A 25 3.20 14.10 -4.13
CA PRO A 25 4.54 13.88 -4.66
C PRO A 25 4.68 14.13 -6.17
N LEU A 26 3.58 14.06 -6.92
CA LEU A 26 3.55 14.33 -8.36
C LEU A 26 3.28 15.78 -8.72
N ALA A 27 2.97 16.64 -7.75
CA ALA A 27 2.72 18.05 -8.04
C ALA A 27 3.99 18.73 -8.54
N ILE A 28 3.81 19.74 -9.39
CA ILE A 28 4.90 20.52 -10.00
C ILE A 28 5.87 21.07 -8.96
N GLU A 29 5.35 21.44 -7.80
CA GLU A 29 6.12 22.00 -6.68
C GLU A 29 7.02 20.96 -5.99
N ASN A 30 6.69 19.67 -6.12
CA ASN A 30 7.31 18.58 -5.36
C ASN A 30 8.07 17.56 -6.24
N ASN A 31 8.07 17.74 -7.57
CA ASN A 31 8.49 16.71 -8.52
C ASN A 31 9.77 17.04 -9.30
N ASN A 32 10.57 18.00 -8.83
CA ASN A 32 11.83 18.49 -9.45
C ASN A 32 11.71 18.91 -10.93
N GLY A 33 10.50 19.14 -11.45
CA GLY A 33 10.27 19.47 -12.86
C GLY A 33 9.19 20.54 -13.06
N ASN A 34 9.27 21.25 -14.18
CA ASN A 34 8.29 22.27 -14.57
C ASN A 34 6.98 21.68 -15.14
N LEU A 35 6.68 20.40 -14.87
CA LEU A 35 5.56 19.70 -15.48
C LEU A 35 4.47 19.41 -14.44
N VAL A 36 3.25 19.82 -14.79
CA VAL A 36 2.03 19.47 -14.05
C VAL A 36 1.81 17.95 -14.07
N CYS A 37 1.24 17.43 -12.98
CA CYS A 37 1.02 16.00 -12.76
C CYS A 37 0.29 15.26 -13.89
N ALA A 38 -0.59 15.95 -14.62
CA ALA A 38 -1.32 15.41 -15.78
C ALA A 38 -0.44 15.21 -17.04
N ASN A 39 0.67 15.95 -17.15
CA ASN A 39 1.54 15.93 -18.33
C ASN A 39 2.79 15.05 -18.15
N ARG A 40 2.97 14.47 -16.95
CA ARG A 40 4.17 13.69 -16.63
C ARG A 40 4.18 12.33 -17.33
N ASP A 41 3.03 11.68 -17.39
CA ASP A 41 2.85 10.38 -18.05
C ASP A 41 2.96 10.45 -19.59
N THR A 42 3.01 11.66 -20.16
CA THR A 42 3.05 11.86 -21.62
C THR A 42 4.38 12.40 -22.12
N ILE A 43 5.20 13.02 -21.26
CA ILE A 43 6.45 13.69 -21.66
C ILE A 43 7.69 12.91 -21.23
N SER A 44 7.64 12.17 -20.12
CA SER A 44 8.78 11.42 -19.58
C SER A 44 8.30 10.21 -18.77
N LEU A 45 7.91 9.14 -19.49
CA LEU A 45 7.37 7.93 -18.85
C LEU A 45 8.38 7.27 -17.92
N GLU A 46 9.66 7.26 -18.29
CA GLU A 46 10.73 6.67 -17.49
C GLU A 46 10.88 7.36 -16.13
N GLU A 47 10.85 8.70 -16.10
CA GLU A 47 10.94 9.46 -14.85
C GLU A 47 9.67 9.33 -14.01
N ALA A 48 8.50 9.27 -14.66
CA ALA A 48 7.23 9.05 -13.98
C ALA A 48 7.22 7.67 -13.27
N VAL A 49 7.63 6.61 -13.98
CA VAL A 49 7.78 5.26 -13.43
C VAL A 49 8.80 5.25 -12.29
N ALA A 50 9.99 5.85 -12.47
CA ALA A 50 11.01 5.90 -11.43
C ALA A 50 10.54 6.61 -10.15
N THR A 51 9.75 7.68 -10.28
CA THR A 51 9.18 8.40 -9.13
C THR A 51 8.25 7.50 -8.34
N VAL A 52 7.32 6.81 -9.01
CA VAL A 52 6.36 5.91 -8.36
C VAL A 52 7.08 4.70 -7.76
N GLU A 53 8.11 4.17 -8.42
CA GLU A 53 8.93 3.07 -7.90
C GLU A 53 9.67 3.44 -6.63
N ASN A 54 10.32 4.61 -6.61
CA ASN A 54 11.04 5.08 -5.43
C ASN A 54 10.08 5.33 -4.27
N TRP A 55 8.96 6.00 -4.53
CA TRP A 55 7.93 6.20 -3.52
C TRP A 55 7.39 4.88 -2.96
N ALA A 56 7.10 3.89 -3.81
CA ALA A 56 6.58 2.59 -3.38
C ALA A 56 7.59 1.78 -2.53
N LYS A 57 8.90 1.90 -2.80
CA LYS A 57 9.95 1.28 -1.98
C LYS A 57 10.03 1.89 -0.58
N GLU A 58 9.85 3.20 -0.48
CA GLU A 58 9.87 3.94 0.79
C GLU A 58 8.56 3.77 1.58
N HIS A 59 7.46 3.47 0.90
CA HIS A 59 6.13 3.35 1.48
C HIS A 59 5.58 1.93 1.25
N PRO A 60 6.16 0.87 1.83
CA PRO A 60 5.68 -0.49 1.63
C PRO A 60 4.21 -0.62 2.07
N VAL A 61 3.46 -1.46 1.36
CA VAL A 61 2.09 -1.80 1.70
C VAL A 61 2.01 -2.29 3.15
N LYS A 62 1.21 -1.61 3.98
CA LYS A 62 0.92 -2.09 5.32
C LYS A 62 -0.14 -3.18 5.24
N THR A 63 0.23 -4.36 5.73
CA THR A 63 -0.69 -5.49 5.87
C THR A 63 -1.18 -5.56 7.31
N TYR A 64 -2.30 -6.23 7.55
CA TYR A 64 -2.73 -6.48 8.94
C TYR A 64 -1.66 -7.21 9.75
N LYS A 65 -0.89 -8.09 9.10
CA LYS A 65 0.26 -8.76 9.70
C LYS A 65 1.35 -7.78 10.11
N SER A 66 1.76 -6.88 9.22
CA SER A 66 2.83 -5.92 9.54
C SER A 66 2.40 -4.97 10.65
N VAL A 67 1.15 -4.47 10.61
CA VAL A 67 0.61 -3.60 11.67
C VAL A 67 0.51 -4.32 13.02
N PHE A 68 0.17 -5.61 13.02
CA PHE A 68 0.15 -6.41 14.24
C PHE A 68 1.54 -6.63 14.82
N LEU A 69 2.52 -7.01 14.00
CA LEU A 69 3.89 -7.26 14.44
C LEU A 69 4.63 -5.98 14.86
N GLU A 70 4.28 -4.81 14.29
CA GLU A 70 4.76 -3.51 14.79
C GLU A 70 4.34 -3.26 16.25
N LYS A 71 3.14 -3.71 16.64
CA LYS A 71 2.62 -3.55 18.01
C LYS A 71 3.04 -4.66 18.96
N PHE A 72 3.23 -5.86 18.43
CA PHE A 72 3.53 -7.07 19.18
C PHE A 72 4.71 -7.82 18.54
N PRO A 73 5.94 -7.29 18.63
CA PRO A 73 7.11 -7.85 17.93
C PRO A 73 7.47 -9.26 18.38
N ASP A 74 7.21 -9.59 19.65
CA ASP A 74 7.49 -10.91 20.23
C ASP A 74 6.30 -11.89 20.14
N ALA A 75 5.27 -11.54 19.38
CA ALA A 75 4.12 -12.43 19.20
C ALA A 75 4.54 -13.75 18.54
N LYS A 76 3.99 -14.86 19.04
CA LYS A 76 4.23 -16.17 18.43
C LYS A 76 3.61 -16.23 17.03
N ILE A 77 4.43 -16.67 16.08
CA ILE A 77 4.08 -16.83 14.67
C ILE A 77 3.99 -18.32 14.35
N GLU A 78 3.01 -18.69 13.56
CA GLU A 78 2.86 -20.04 13.02
C GLU A 78 3.92 -20.33 11.95
N LYS A 79 4.08 -21.61 11.57
CA LYS A 79 5.02 -22.04 10.52
C LYS A 79 4.78 -21.37 9.16
N ASN A 80 3.55 -20.94 8.89
CA ASN A 80 3.15 -20.23 7.67
C ASN A 80 3.42 -18.71 7.75
N GLY A 81 4.02 -18.22 8.84
CA GLY A 81 4.39 -16.82 9.02
C GLY A 81 3.24 -15.90 9.43
N VAL A 82 2.10 -16.39 9.90
CA VAL A 82 1.04 -15.55 10.49
C VAL A 82 0.90 -15.71 12.00
N PRO A 83 0.38 -14.68 12.71
CA PRO A 83 0.04 -14.82 14.11
C PRO A 83 -0.96 -15.96 14.37
N TYR A 84 -0.77 -16.66 15.50
CA TYR A 84 -1.66 -17.75 15.94
C TYR A 84 -3.14 -17.34 16.10
N PRO A 85 -3.48 -16.20 16.73
CA PRO A 85 -4.87 -15.84 16.90
C PRO A 85 -5.48 -15.37 15.57
N CYS A 86 -6.80 -15.54 15.42
CA CYS A 86 -7.49 -14.97 14.27
C CYS A 86 -7.42 -13.43 14.30
N ILE A 87 -7.23 -12.83 13.12
CA ILE A 87 -7.12 -11.36 12.92
C ILE A 87 -8.26 -10.57 13.59
N ILE A 88 -9.47 -11.13 13.66
CA ILE A 88 -10.66 -10.48 14.23
C ILE A 88 -10.51 -10.20 15.73
N TYR A 89 -9.68 -10.96 16.45
CA TYR A 89 -9.47 -10.74 17.88
C TYR A 89 -8.70 -9.46 18.18
N PHE A 90 -7.97 -8.93 17.19
CA PHE A 90 -7.19 -7.71 17.32
C PHE A 90 -7.80 -6.52 16.58
N PHE A 91 -8.36 -6.75 15.39
CA PHE A 91 -8.87 -5.68 14.52
C PHE A 91 -10.41 -5.64 14.43
N GLY A 92 -11.10 -6.56 15.10
CA GLY A 92 -12.56 -6.67 15.15
C GLY A 92 -13.18 -7.40 13.96
N GLU A 93 -14.50 -7.65 14.03
CA GLU A 93 -15.22 -8.39 12.98
C GLU A 93 -15.26 -7.68 11.63
N LYS A 94 -15.13 -6.35 11.61
CA LYS A 94 -15.13 -5.54 10.38
C LYS A 94 -14.06 -5.94 9.38
N VAL A 95 -12.92 -6.48 9.85
CA VAL A 95 -11.82 -6.88 8.96
C VAL A 95 -12.01 -8.28 8.41
N ARG A 96 -12.99 -9.06 8.89
CA ARG A 96 -13.23 -10.42 8.41
C ARG A 96 -13.60 -10.38 6.92
N PRO A 97 -12.83 -11.02 6.03
CA PRO A 97 -13.19 -11.07 4.61
C PRO A 97 -14.46 -11.90 4.42
N ARG A 98 -15.25 -11.59 3.38
CA ARG A 98 -16.41 -12.42 3.00
C ARG A 98 -16.03 -13.87 2.68
N ALA A 99 -14.82 -14.08 2.19
CA ALA A 99 -14.26 -15.41 1.91
C ALA A 99 -13.77 -16.15 3.16
N CYS A 100 -13.90 -15.58 4.37
CA CYS A 100 -13.49 -16.24 5.62
C CYS A 100 -14.20 -17.60 5.75
N GLY A 101 -13.44 -18.65 6.08
CA GLY A 101 -13.90 -20.05 6.06
C GLY A 101 -13.51 -20.80 4.77
N ASN A 102 -13.38 -20.08 3.65
CA ASN A 102 -12.92 -20.61 2.36
C ASN A 102 -11.53 -20.08 1.95
N CYS A 103 -10.87 -19.29 2.81
CA CYS A 103 -9.52 -18.77 2.60
C CYS A 103 -8.61 -19.14 3.78
N SER A 104 -7.31 -19.06 3.56
CA SER A 104 -6.30 -19.30 4.60
C SER A 104 -6.16 -18.11 5.55
N CYS A 105 -5.64 -18.35 6.76
CA CYS A 105 -5.26 -17.26 7.67
C CYS A 105 -4.18 -16.36 7.04
N THR A 106 -3.27 -16.90 6.21
CA THR A 106 -2.30 -16.10 5.43
C THR A 106 -3.00 -15.07 4.56
N TYR A 107 -4.03 -15.46 3.82
CA TYR A 107 -4.83 -14.50 3.05
C TYR A 107 -5.42 -13.40 3.94
N CYS A 108 -5.99 -13.73 5.09
CA CYS A 108 -6.58 -12.74 5.98
C CYS A 108 -5.56 -11.71 6.49
N TRP A 109 -4.37 -12.18 6.86
CA TRP A 109 -3.28 -11.42 7.46
C TRP A 109 -2.45 -10.62 6.45
N ASP A 110 -2.32 -11.11 5.22
CA ASP A 110 -1.54 -10.46 4.14
C ASP A 110 -2.33 -9.42 3.35
N ARG A 111 -3.62 -9.24 3.63
CA ARG A 111 -4.39 -8.14 3.03
C ARG A 111 -3.85 -6.79 3.48
N GLU A 112 -3.90 -5.84 2.56
CA GLU A 112 -3.63 -4.42 2.83
C GLU A 112 -4.62 -3.90 3.88
N VAL A 113 -4.14 -3.05 4.77
CA VAL A 113 -5.00 -2.30 5.68
C VAL A 113 -5.63 -1.16 4.88
N GLU A 114 -6.96 -1.13 4.83
CA GLU A 114 -7.68 0.04 4.34
C GLU A 114 -7.56 1.13 5.42
N GLU A 115 -6.98 2.29 5.06
CA GLU A 115 -6.89 3.48 5.93
C GLU A 115 -8.25 4.14 6.14
#